data_AF-A0A6A6LF56-F1
#
_entry.id   AF-A0A6A6LF56-F1
#
_cell.length_a   1.000
_cell.length_b   1.000
_cell.length_c   1.000
_cell.angle_alpha   90.00
_cell.angle_beta   90.00
_cell.angle_gamma   90.00
#
_symmetry.space_group_name_H-M   'P 1'
#
loop_
_entity.id
_entity.type
_entity.pdbx_description
1 polymer ?
#
loop_
_entity_poly.entity_id
_entity_poly.type
_entity_poly.pdbx_seq_one_letter_code
_entity_poly.pdbx_strand_id
1 'polypeptide(L)'
;MAEKTTCQYVERCKGVNGLDKVILREVRGFSAEVYLYGGQVTSWKNEHGEELLFVSNKATFKHLKVINGGVQICFPQFGSHSSLEQCGFARNREWCIDPDPPPFGTSSSNKAFIDLILKHSEEGVKNWPHRYEFRLRVTLGPGGDLMLTSRIRNTNTDGKPFTFTFSYQTYFAISDISEVRVEGLETLDYLDNLKNRERFTEQGDAITFESEVDKIYVSTPTKIAILDHEKKRTFVLRKDGLPDAVVWNPWDKKAKAMPDFGDDEYEHMLCVDATCVEMPITLKPGEEWKGRQELSAVPSSFRHLSNVNLTGNTTALVTKATLKEFPALEGQGVSVSAIIYPPSGINLPHVHPRASELLMVLQGLEVGFVDSTNKLFTQTLQAPDMFIFPKGLVHFQVNTKTDSPSKALGVFGSANAGTVSLPSTLFGSGISAEILAEAFKTDEETISKLIEANK
;
A
#
# COMPACT_ATOMS: atom_id res chain seq x y z
N MET A 1 -35.58 -1.08 17.49
CA MET A 1 -35.00 -0.65 16.20
C MET A 1 -33.81 0.24 16.54
N ALA A 2 -32.58 -0.27 16.38
CA ALA A 2 -31.39 0.57 16.57
C ALA A 2 -31.34 1.59 15.43
N GLU A 3 -31.29 2.87 15.77
CA GLU A 3 -31.02 3.94 14.80
C GLU A 3 -29.74 3.59 14.05
N LYS A 4 -29.84 3.42 12.73
CA LYS A 4 -28.67 3.40 11.86
C LYS A 4 -28.05 4.79 11.93
N THR A 5 -27.08 5.00 12.81
CA THR A 5 -26.25 6.21 12.82
C THR A 5 -25.58 6.30 11.45
N THR A 6 -26.01 7.25 10.62
CA THR A 6 -25.38 7.52 9.32
C THR A 6 -23.98 8.05 9.58
N CYS A 7 -22.95 7.33 9.13
CA CYS A 7 -21.56 7.80 9.21
C CYS A 7 -21.40 9.07 8.37
N GLN A 8 -21.04 10.18 9.01
CA GLN A 8 -20.64 11.40 8.33
C GLN A 8 -19.20 11.23 7.84
N TYR A 9 -19.04 10.96 6.54
CA TYR A 9 -17.72 10.70 5.94
C TYR A 9 -16.80 11.93 5.90
N VAL A 10 -17.38 13.13 5.86
CA VAL A 10 -16.66 14.40 5.75
C VAL A 10 -17.28 15.41 6.71
N GLU A 11 -16.45 15.95 7.60
CA GLU A 11 -16.84 16.90 8.65
C GLU A 11 -15.95 18.14 8.55
N ARG A 12 -16.54 19.34 8.47
CA ARG A 12 -15.80 20.61 8.51
C ARG A 12 -15.84 21.17 9.92
N CYS A 13 -14.69 21.53 10.46
CA CYS A 13 -14.59 22.06 11.82
C CYS A 13 -13.39 23.01 11.98
N LYS A 14 -13.31 23.65 13.14
CA LYS A 14 -12.16 24.46 13.53
C LYS A 14 -11.15 23.59 14.27
N GLY A 15 -9.89 23.67 13.86
CA GLY A 15 -8.75 23.03 14.51
C GLY A 15 -8.10 23.91 15.57
N VAL A 16 -6.85 23.58 15.88
CA VAL A 16 -6.03 24.32 16.85
C VAL A 16 -5.90 25.78 16.39
N ASN A 17 -6.03 26.72 17.32
CA ASN A 17 -6.00 28.17 17.07
C ASN A 17 -7.02 28.68 16.03
N GLY A 18 -8.11 27.93 15.78
CA GLY A 18 -9.21 28.38 14.92
C GLY A 18 -8.96 28.24 13.41
N LEU A 19 -7.87 27.56 13.01
CA LEU A 19 -7.63 27.22 11.61
C LEU A 19 -8.72 26.27 11.08
N ASP A 20 -9.10 26.42 9.82
CA ASP A 20 -10.10 25.56 9.19
C ASP A 20 -9.50 24.18 8.89
N LYS A 21 -10.24 23.12 9.26
CA LYS A 21 -9.87 21.74 8.95
C LYS A 21 -11.08 20.91 8.51
N VAL A 22 -10.78 19.82 7.84
CA VAL A 22 -11.71 18.78 7.43
C VAL A 22 -11.29 17.47 8.08
N ILE A 23 -12.25 16.75 8.65
CA ILE A 23 -12.05 15.39 9.15
C ILE A 23 -12.72 14.45 8.16
N LEU A 24 -11.95 13.49 7.65
CA LEU A 24 -12.42 12.37 6.87
C LEU A 24 -12.62 11.17 7.81
N ARG A 25 -13.74 10.45 7.68
CA ARG A 25 -14.04 9.26 8.50
C ARG A 25 -14.57 8.14 7.63
N GLU A 26 -14.19 6.92 7.97
CA GLU A 26 -14.73 5.71 7.35
C GLU A 26 -15.50 4.85 8.34
N VAL A 27 -16.37 3.98 7.84
CA VAL A 27 -17.32 3.20 8.67
C VAL A 27 -16.62 2.32 9.70
N ARG A 28 -15.39 1.88 9.40
CA ARG A 28 -14.57 1.03 10.26
C ARG A 28 -13.79 1.80 11.33
N GLY A 29 -13.97 3.10 11.46
CA GLY A 29 -13.30 3.91 12.50
C GLY A 29 -11.98 4.55 12.08
N PHE A 30 -11.49 4.28 10.86
CA PHE A 30 -10.38 5.05 10.28
C PHE A 30 -10.75 6.53 10.15
N SER A 31 -9.77 7.41 10.36
CA SER A 31 -9.96 8.84 10.17
C SER A 31 -8.72 9.56 9.68
N ALA A 32 -8.88 10.70 9.02
CA ALA A 32 -7.78 11.60 8.69
C ALA A 32 -8.19 13.07 8.92
N GLU A 33 -7.24 13.91 9.31
CA GLU A 33 -7.46 15.36 9.49
C GLU A 33 -6.64 16.16 8.47
N VAL A 34 -7.32 17.04 7.73
CA VAL A 34 -6.74 17.89 6.68
C VAL A 34 -6.97 19.35 7.03
N TYR A 35 -5.91 20.11 7.31
CA TYR A 35 -6.00 21.56 7.46
C TYR A 35 -6.06 22.23 6.08
N LEU A 36 -6.92 23.24 5.94
CA LEU A 36 -6.98 24.05 4.72
C LEU A 36 -5.70 24.89 4.57
N TYR A 37 -5.16 25.37 5.68
CA TYR A 37 -3.81 25.94 5.70
C TYR A 37 -2.78 24.87 5.29
N GLY A 38 -2.04 25.15 4.22
CA GLY A 38 -1.06 24.26 3.60
C GLY A 38 -1.65 23.10 2.80
N GLY A 39 -2.98 22.90 2.81
CA GLY A 39 -3.60 21.70 2.23
C GLY A 39 -3.09 20.42 2.90
N GLN A 40 -2.76 20.52 4.20
CA GLN A 40 -1.87 19.60 4.87
C GLN A 40 -2.66 18.55 5.67
N VAL A 41 -2.35 17.27 5.42
CA VAL A 41 -2.83 16.20 6.29
C VAL A 41 -1.99 16.21 7.56
N THR A 42 -2.64 16.22 8.73
CA THR A 42 -1.95 16.32 10.04
C THR A 42 -2.25 15.15 10.96
N SER A 43 -3.22 14.31 10.61
CA SER A 43 -3.53 13.08 11.36
C SER A 43 -4.07 12.04 10.39
N TRP A 44 -3.71 10.79 10.61
CA TRP A 44 -4.24 9.61 9.94
C TRP A 44 -4.26 8.46 10.95
N LYS A 45 -5.45 8.01 11.32
CA LYS A 45 -5.65 7.02 12.37
C LYS A 45 -6.21 5.72 11.83
N ASN A 46 -5.73 4.60 12.38
CA ASN A 46 -6.29 3.28 12.10
C ASN A 46 -7.65 3.07 12.79
N GLU A 47 -8.27 1.91 12.57
CA GLU A 47 -9.57 1.54 13.18
C GLU A 47 -9.55 1.48 14.72
N HIS A 48 -8.37 1.46 15.34
CA HIS A 48 -8.19 1.48 16.80
C HIS A 48 -7.89 2.89 17.35
N GLY A 49 -7.87 3.91 16.49
CA GLY A 49 -7.53 5.29 16.86
C GLY A 49 -6.04 5.55 17.06
N GLU A 50 -5.17 4.60 16.70
CA GLU A 50 -3.72 4.79 16.72
C GLU A 50 -3.31 5.76 15.61
N GLU A 51 -2.47 6.74 15.96
CA GLU A 51 -1.91 7.70 15.03
C GLU A 51 -0.81 7.08 14.16
N LEU A 52 -0.88 7.33 12.86
CA LEU A 52 0.03 6.80 11.85
C LEU A 52 0.95 7.88 11.27
N LEU A 53 0.61 9.16 11.45
CA LEU A 53 1.44 10.29 11.07
C LEU A 53 2.02 11.00 12.29
N PHE A 54 3.28 11.36 12.22
CA PHE A 54 3.93 12.16 13.25
C PHE A 54 3.62 13.64 13.03
N VAL A 55 3.17 14.33 14.08
CA VAL A 55 3.16 15.80 14.16
C VAL A 55 3.82 16.18 15.47
N SER A 56 4.78 17.10 15.40
CA SER A 56 5.51 17.53 16.59
C SER A 56 4.56 18.12 17.63
N ASN A 57 4.77 17.79 18.90
CA ASN A 57 4.06 18.41 20.01
C ASN A 57 4.34 19.92 20.16
N LYS A 58 5.47 20.41 19.59
CA LYS A 58 5.82 21.83 19.52
C LYS A 58 5.37 22.49 18.21
N ALA A 59 4.68 21.76 17.33
CA ALA A 59 4.21 22.29 16.06
C ALA A 59 3.31 23.52 16.27
N THR A 60 3.58 24.58 15.52
CA THR A 60 2.81 25.82 15.63
C THR A 60 1.69 25.85 14.60
N PHE A 61 0.44 25.75 15.07
CA PHE A 61 -0.76 25.90 14.23
C PHE A 61 -1.13 27.37 14.08
N LYS A 62 -0.39 28.13 13.27
CA LYS A 62 -0.67 29.56 12.99
C LYS A 62 -0.44 29.84 11.51
N HIS A 63 -1.23 30.76 10.95
CA HIS A 63 -0.96 31.27 9.60
C HIS A 63 0.48 31.79 9.49
N LEU A 64 1.08 31.64 8.30
CA LEU A 64 2.45 32.01 7.96
C LEU A 64 3.56 31.18 8.61
N LYS A 65 3.22 30.15 9.41
CA LYS A 65 4.18 29.17 9.92
C LYS A 65 3.79 27.77 9.46
N VAL A 66 4.77 26.98 9.02
CA VAL A 66 4.55 25.59 8.63
C VAL A 66 4.11 24.78 9.85
N ILE A 67 3.18 23.84 9.67
CA ILE A 67 2.86 22.84 10.70
C ILE A 67 3.89 21.72 10.59
N ASN A 68 4.71 21.51 11.61
CA ASN A 68 5.81 20.53 11.57
C ASN A 68 5.30 19.09 11.76
N GLY A 69 5.30 18.30 10.68
CA GLY A 69 4.77 16.93 10.63
C GLY A 69 3.64 16.70 9.62
N GLY A 70 3.00 15.54 9.69
CA GLY A 70 1.90 15.15 8.80
C GLY A 70 2.38 14.89 7.37
N VAL A 71 1.65 15.44 6.39
CA VAL A 71 2.00 15.38 4.97
C VAL A 71 2.10 16.79 4.41
N GLN A 72 3.30 17.35 4.37
CA GLN A 72 3.55 18.69 3.83
C GLN A 72 3.73 18.65 2.31
N ILE A 73 3.30 19.71 1.63
CA ILE A 73 3.44 19.83 0.17
C ILE A 73 4.52 20.85 -0.18
N CYS A 74 5.56 20.38 -0.87
CA CYS A 74 6.60 21.24 -1.44
C CYS A 74 6.24 21.58 -2.88
N PHE A 75 5.95 22.85 -3.13
CA PHE A 75 5.73 23.37 -4.47
C PHE A 75 5.96 24.89 -4.46
N PRO A 76 6.63 25.46 -5.47
CA PRO A 76 7.14 24.84 -6.71
C PRO A 76 8.59 24.35 -6.61
N GLN A 77 9.13 24.24 -5.39
CA GLN A 77 10.53 23.86 -5.17
C GLN A 77 10.65 22.92 -3.96
N PHE A 78 11.52 21.93 -4.05
CA PHE A 78 12.04 21.17 -2.92
C PHE A 78 13.39 21.74 -2.44
N GLY A 79 13.60 21.83 -1.13
CA GLY A 79 14.82 22.42 -0.56
C GLY A 79 15.00 23.91 -0.88
N SER A 80 16.24 24.38 -0.84
CA SER A 80 16.62 25.79 -1.03
C SER A 80 17.58 25.93 -2.22
N HIS A 81 17.02 26.12 -3.42
CA HIS A 81 17.77 26.20 -4.68
C HIS A 81 17.55 27.51 -5.45
N SER A 82 16.71 28.43 -4.96
CA SER A 82 16.43 29.72 -5.58
C SER A 82 16.08 30.80 -4.55
N SER A 83 15.66 31.99 -5.00
CA SER A 83 15.14 33.07 -4.14
C SER A 83 13.78 32.75 -3.50
N LEU A 84 13.16 31.61 -3.82
CA LEU A 84 11.95 31.12 -3.17
C LEU A 84 12.22 30.66 -1.73
N GLU A 85 11.17 30.71 -0.91
CA GLU A 85 11.17 30.09 0.41
C GLU A 85 11.57 28.60 0.33
N GLN A 86 12.25 28.10 1.37
CA GLN A 86 12.62 26.69 1.46
C GLN A 86 11.37 25.81 1.33
N CYS A 87 11.42 24.83 0.41
CA CYS A 87 10.30 23.96 0.03
C CYS A 87 9.09 24.68 -0.62
N GLY A 88 9.29 25.88 -1.15
CA GLY A 88 8.26 26.65 -1.84
C GLY A 88 7.19 27.20 -0.90
N PHE A 89 6.04 27.57 -1.48
CA PHE A 89 5.00 28.33 -0.78
C PHE A 89 3.70 27.55 -0.55
N ALA A 90 3.49 26.39 -1.17
CA ALA A 90 2.19 25.69 -1.11
C ALA A 90 1.77 25.33 0.31
N ARG A 91 2.71 24.88 1.15
CA ARG A 91 2.52 24.60 2.58
C ARG A 91 2.30 25.84 3.47
N ASN A 92 2.56 27.03 2.95
CA ASN A 92 2.47 28.31 3.68
C ASN A 92 1.22 29.14 3.33
N ARG A 93 0.31 28.59 2.50
CA ARG A 93 -0.86 29.30 1.98
C ARG A 93 -2.15 28.64 2.41
N GLU A 94 -3.20 29.44 2.49
CA GLU A 94 -4.56 28.93 2.68
C GLU A 94 -5.08 28.31 1.39
N TRP A 95 -5.59 27.08 1.47
CA TRP A 95 -6.28 26.42 0.38
C TRP A 95 -7.78 26.58 0.52
N CYS A 96 -8.49 26.57 -0.61
CA CYS A 96 -9.94 26.58 -0.62
C CYS A 96 -10.46 25.17 -0.92
N ILE A 97 -11.63 24.82 -0.40
CA ILE A 97 -12.36 23.65 -0.90
C ILE A 97 -12.80 23.93 -2.34
N ASP A 98 -12.51 23.02 -3.27
CA ASP A 98 -12.88 23.16 -4.68
C ASP A 98 -14.38 22.85 -4.85
N PRO A 99 -15.22 23.82 -5.26
CA PRO A 99 -16.64 23.59 -5.45
C PRO A 99 -16.95 22.83 -6.75
N ASP A 100 -16.02 22.79 -7.70
CA ASP A 100 -16.20 22.17 -9.02
C ASP A 100 -14.96 21.35 -9.42
N PRO A 101 -14.69 20.24 -8.71
CA PRO A 101 -13.53 19.43 -8.99
C PRO A 101 -13.74 18.64 -10.30
N PRO A 102 -12.77 18.68 -11.23
CA PRO A 102 -12.84 17.90 -12.46
C PRO A 102 -12.92 16.41 -12.13
N PRO A 103 -13.70 15.62 -12.88
CA PRO A 103 -13.86 14.20 -12.61
C PRO A 103 -12.51 13.48 -12.67
N PHE A 104 -12.25 12.64 -11.68
CA PHE A 104 -11.14 11.70 -11.74
C PHE A 104 -11.56 10.55 -12.67
N GLY A 105 -10.64 10.10 -13.54
CA GLY A 105 -10.91 9.12 -14.60
C GLY A 105 -11.35 7.72 -14.15
N THR A 106 -11.50 7.50 -12.84
CA THR A 106 -12.08 6.29 -12.27
C THR A 106 -13.19 6.68 -11.30
N SER A 107 -14.36 6.05 -11.44
CA SER A 107 -15.45 6.18 -10.47
C SER A 107 -15.06 5.49 -9.16
N SER A 108 -14.26 6.14 -8.32
CA SER A 108 -14.02 5.63 -6.98
C SER A 108 -15.31 5.77 -6.18
N SER A 109 -15.83 4.66 -5.65
CA SER A 109 -16.97 4.65 -4.72
C SER A 109 -16.64 5.23 -3.34
N ASN A 110 -15.44 5.79 -3.17
CA ASN A 110 -14.97 6.39 -1.93
C ASN A 110 -15.85 7.58 -1.56
N LYS A 111 -16.29 7.62 -0.30
CA LYS A 111 -17.18 8.66 0.23
C LYS A 111 -16.44 9.66 1.12
N ALA A 112 -15.31 9.25 1.71
CA ALA A 112 -14.47 10.09 2.55
C ALA A 112 -13.35 10.75 1.74
N PHE A 113 -13.66 11.83 1.03
CA PHE A 113 -12.65 12.63 0.32
C PHE A 113 -12.94 14.13 0.40
N ILE A 114 -11.90 14.93 0.16
CA ILE A 114 -12.00 16.37 -0.02
C ILE A 114 -11.15 16.81 -1.20
N ASP A 115 -11.70 17.72 -2.00
CA ASP A 115 -10.98 18.41 -3.07
C ASP A 115 -10.64 19.83 -2.61
N LEU A 116 -9.35 20.16 -2.68
CA LEU A 116 -8.81 21.47 -2.37
C LEU A 116 -8.19 22.09 -3.62
N ILE A 117 -8.19 23.42 -3.67
CA ILE A 117 -7.59 24.20 -4.74
C ILE A 117 -6.77 25.36 -4.17
N LEU A 118 -5.51 25.43 -4.57
CA LEU A 118 -4.63 26.57 -4.36
C LEU A 118 -4.59 27.38 -5.65
N LYS A 119 -5.25 28.54 -5.62
CA LYS A 119 -5.26 29.49 -6.74
C LYS A 119 -4.11 30.48 -6.61
N HIS A 120 -3.63 30.93 -7.76
CA HIS A 120 -2.70 32.05 -7.84
C HIS A 120 -3.26 33.29 -7.12
N SER A 121 -2.45 33.92 -6.28
CA SER A 121 -2.73 35.20 -5.61
C SER A 121 -1.75 36.28 -6.08
N GLU A 122 -2.24 37.51 -6.24
CA GLU A 122 -1.43 38.64 -6.75
C GLU A 122 -0.28 39.03 -5.80
N GLU A 123 -0.41 38.74 -4.50
CA GLU A 123 0.60 39.01 -3.47
C GLU A 123 1.91 38.22 -3.67
N GLY A 124 1.88 37.11 -4.43
CA GLY A 124 3.03 36.22 -4.66
C GLY A 124 3.79 36.41 -5.98
N VAL A 125 3.37 37.35 -6.83
CA VAL A 125 3.86 37.49 -8.23
C VAL A 125 5.35 37.86 -8.29
N LYS A 126 5.89 38.57 -7.30
CA LYS A 126 7.29 39.02 -7.29
C LYS A 126 8.29 37.86 -7.26
N ASN A 127 7.97 36.75 -6.57
CA ASN A 127 8.87 35.63 -6.37
C ASN A 127 8.56 34.45 -7.32
N TRP A 128 7.32 34.36 -7.80
CA TRP A 128 6.87 33.35 -8.75
C TRP A 128 5.89 33.95 -9.76
N PRO A 129 6.38 34.51 -10.88
CA PRO A 129 5.57 35.24 -11.85
C PRO A 129 4.83 34.29 -12.82
N HIS A 130 4.30 33.18 -12.30
CA HIS A 130 3.57 32.19 -13.08
C HIS A 130 2.17 31.97 -12.49
N ARG A 131 1.19 31.93 -13.38
CA ARG A 131 -0.19 31.53 -13.09
C ARG A 131 -0.28 30.01 -13.17
N TYR A 132 -0.86 29.44 -12.14
CA TYR A 132 -1.09 28.01 -12.02
C TYR A 132 -2.46 27.77 -11.41
N GLU A 133 -2.95 26.56 -11.63
CA GLU A 133 -4.03 25.97 -10.83
C GLU A 133 -3.47 24.72 -10.18
N PHE A 134 -3.49 24.66 -8.85
CA PHE A 134 -3.04 23.48 -8.12
C PHE A 134 -4.23 22.89 -7.36
N ARG A 135 -4.71 21.74 -7.82
CA ARG A 135 -5.76 20.95 -7.17
C ARG A 135 -5.17 19.78 -6.41
N LEU A 136 -5.70 19.52 -5.22
CA LEU A 136 -5.33 18.41 -4.35
C LEU A 136 -6.59 17.65 -3.96
N ARG A 137 -6.63 16.35 -4.23
CA ARG A 137 -7.61 15.45 -3.62
C ARG A 137 -6.96 14.66 -2.49
N VAL A 138 -7.54 14.73 -1.30
CA VAL A 138 -7.23 13.83 -0.19
C VAL A 138 -8.38 12.84 -0.03
N THR A 139 -8.09 11.54 0.00
CA THR A 139 -9.09 10.48 0.12
C THR A 139 -8.67 9.49 1.19
N LEU A 140 -9.61 9.14 2.07
CA LEU A 140 -9.49 8.01 2.97
C LEU A 140 -10.30 6.84 2.38
N GLY A 141 -9.60 5.76 2.03
CA GLY A 141 -10.23 4.56 1.49
C GLY A 141 -10.93 3.73 2.57
N PRO A 142 -11.91 2.88 2.20
CA PRO A 142 -12.63 2.03 3.16
C PRO A 142 -11.74 0.98 3.86
N GLY A 143 -10.57 0.69 3.29
CA GLY A 143 -9.52 -0.16 3.89
C GLY A 143 -8.62 0.58 4.89
N GLY A 144 -8.76 1.90 5.01
CA GLY A 144 -7.90 2.76 5.82
C GLY A 144 -6.77 3.45 5.04
N ASP A 145 -6.60 3.16 3.76
CA ASP A 145 -5.55 3.73 2.93
C ASP A 145 -5.74 5.24 2.72
N LEU A 146 -4.69 6.03 2.92
CA LEU A 146 -4.69 7.48 2.71
C LEU A 146 -4.08 7.81 1.35
N MET A 147 -4.84 8.46 0.47
CA MET A 147 -4.43 8.82 -0.88
C MET A 147 -4.41 10.33 -1.07
N LEU A 148 -3.32 10.86 -1.63
CA LEU A 148 -3.20 12.24 -2.05
C LEU A 148 -2.92 12.31 -3.55
N THR A 149 -3.72 13.07 -4.29
CA THR A 149 -3.49 13.29 -5.73
C THR A 149 -3.44 14.77 -6.03
N SER A 150 -2.30 15.22 -6.53
CA SER A 150 -2.02 16.59 -6.94
C SER A 150 -2.15 16.71 -8.45
N ARG A 151 -2.80 17.77 -8.92
CA ARG A 151 -2.90 18.16 -10.32
C ARG A 151 -2.49 19.62 -10.44
N ILE A 152 -1.43 19.88 -11.18
CA ILE A 152 -0.87 21.22 -11.35
C ILE A 152 -0.96 21.57 -12.82
N ARG A 153 -1.70 22.62 -13.13
CA ARG A 153 -1.88 23.10 -14.49
C ARG A 153 -1.23 24.46 -14.68
N ASN A 154 -0.53 24.62 -15.80
CA ASN A 154 -0.04 25.93 -16.21
C ASN A 154 -1.18 26.75 -16.84
N THR A 155 -1.53 27.87 -16.20
CA THR A 155 -2.60 28.78 -16.63
C THR A 155 -2.08 30.14 -17.08
N ASN A 156 -0.80 30.24 -17.42
CA ASN A 156 -0.20 31.43 -18.01
C ASN A 156 -0.92 31.82 -19.30
N THR A 157 -1.27 33.10 -19.41
CA THR A 157 -1.87 33.69 -20.61
C THR A 157 -0.83 34.33 -21.53
N ASP A 158 0.42 34.48 -21.06
CA ASP A 158 1.52 35.10 -21.80
C ASP A 158 2.33 34.09 -22.65
N GLY A 159 1.86 32.85 -22.74
CA GLY A 159 2.48 31.80 -23.53
C GLY A 159 3.71 31.13 -22.88
N LYS A 160 4.09 31.50 -21.64
CA LYS A 160 5.33 30.99 -21.03
C LYS A 160 5.17 29.66 -20.30
N PRO A 161 6.11 28.71 -20.46
CA PRO A 161 6.19 27.55 -19.59
C PRO A 161 6.68 27.95 -18.19
N PHE A 162 6.50 27.05 -17.21
CA PHE A 162 7.23 27.12 -15.94
C PHE A 162 7.74 25.74 -15.55
N THR A 163 8.79 25.73 -14.73
CA THR A 163 9.50 24.53 -14.29
C THR A 163 9.50 24.42 -12.78
N PHE A 164 9.11 23.28 -12.21
CA PHE A 164 8.99 23.10 -10.77
C PHE A 164 9.51 21.73 -10.31
N THR A 165 9.83 21.62 -9.03
CA THR A 165 9.98 20.34 -8.32
C THR A 165 8.85 20.18 -7.32
N PHE A 166 8.58 18.95 -6.92
CA PHE A 166 7.43 18.62 -6.09
C PHE A 166 7.78 17.55 -5.06
N SER A 167 7.31 17.69 -3.82
CA SER A 167 7.40 16.62 -2.82
C SER A 167 6.15 16.56 -1.96
N TYR A 168 5.69 15.35 -1.65
CA TYR A 168 4.91 15.09 -0.45
C TYR A 168 5.85 14.68 0.68
N GLN A 169 6.12 15.58 1.63
CA GLN A 169 6.91 15.25 2.80
C GLN A 169 6.05 14.55 3.84
N THR A 170 6.21 13.24 3.96
CA THR A 170 5.32 12.39 4.77
C THR A 170 6.05 11.92 6.02
N TYR A 171 5.60 12.41 7.17
CA TYR A 171 6.15 12.12 8.49
C TYR A 171 5.40 10.93 9.09
N PHE A 172 5.98 9.74 9.04
CA PHE A 172 5.39 8.56 9.66
C PHE A 172 5.64 8.58 11.17
N ALA A 173 4.59 8.34 11.96
CA ALA A 173 4.76 8.05 13.39
C ALA A 173 5.25 6.62 13.51
N ILE A 174 6.47 6.42 14.01
CA ILE A 174 7.11 5.11 14.19
C ILE A 174 7.22 4.77 15.68
N SER A 175 7.60 3.53 16.00
CA SER A 175 7.89 3.10 17.37
C SER A 175 9.19 3.69 17.90
N ASP A 176 10.31 3.31 17.27
CA ASP A 176 11.67 3.72 17.59
C ASP A 176 12.49 3.72 16.29
N ILE A 177 13.20 4.81 16.02
CA ILE A 177 14.05 4.99 14.84
C ILE A 177 15.13 3.91 14.71
N SER A 178 15.59 3.28 15.81
CA SER A 178 16.55 2.17 15.75
C SER A 178 15.91 0.83 15.38
N GLU A 179 14.58 0.69 15.54
CA GLU A 179 13.81 -0.53 15.26
C GLU A 179 13.02 -0.45 13.95
N VAL A 180 13.23 0.61 13.16
CA VAL A 180 12.66 0.74 11.82
C VAL A 180 13.70 0.56 10.72
N ARG A 181 13.23 0.06 9.58
CA ARG A 181 14.01 0.04 8.34
C ARG A 181 13.16 0.34 7.13
N VAL A 182 13.78 0.91 6.11
CA VAL A 182 13.14 1.17 4.81
C VAL A 182 13.64 0.15 3.78
N GLU A 183 12.70 -0.46 3.06
CA GLU A 183 12.95 -1.42 1.98
C GLU A 183 12.41 -0.90 0.64
N GLY A 184 13.04 -1.32 -0.46
CA GLY A 184 12.74 -0.92 -1.84
C GLY A 184 13.63 0.21 -2.39
N LEU A 185 14.68 0.58 -1.65
CA LEU A 185 15.66 1.61 -2.02
C LEU A 185 17.10 1.06 -2.08
N GLU A 186 17.27 -0.25 -1.90
CA GLU A 186 18.54 -0.95 -1.96
C GLU A 186 19.16 -0.81 -3.35
N THR A 187 20.49 -0.74 -3.44
CA THR A 187 21.23 -0.66 -4.71
C THR A 187 20.97 0.57 -5.58
N LEU A 188 20.14 1.51 -5.10
CA LEU A 188 19.82 2.74 -5.83
C LEU A 188 20.84 3.85 -5.57
N ASP A 189 20.98 4.73 -6.55
CA ASP A 189 21.69 5.99 -6.38
C ASP A 189 20.88 6.94 -5.49
N TYR A 190 21.60 7.67 -4.63
CA TYR A 190 21.05 8.78 -3.87
C TYR A 190 21.98 9.99 -3.86
N LEU A 191 21.40 11.17 -3.67
CA LEU A 191 22.11 12.41 -3.38
C LEU A 191 22.06 12.66 -1.88
N ASP A 192 23.22 12.86 -1.27
CA ASP A 192 23.34 13.09 0.17
C ASP A 192 23.34 14.61 0.47
N ASN A 193 22.25 15.14 1.02
CA ASN A 193 22.16 16.56 1.37
C ASN A 193 23.16 16.95 2.48
N LEU A 194 23.63 16.02 3.31
CA LEU A 194 24.64 16.27 4.34
C LEU A 194 26.05 16.38 3.74
N LYS A 195 26.22 15.93 2.49
CA LYS A 195 27.47 15.99 1.72
C LYS A 195 27.32 16.81 0.44
N ASN A 196 26.61 17.94 0.52
CA ASN A 196 26.44 18.87 -0.59
C ASN A 196 25.87 18.22 -1.87
N ARG A 197 24.92 17.28 -1.70
CA ARG A 197 24.30 16.50 -2.80
C ARG A 197 25.29 15.66 -3.59
N GLU A 198 26.39 15.24 -3.00
CA GLU A 198 27.25 14.22 -3.59
C GLU A 198 26.45 12.92 -3.82
N ARG A 199 26.72 12.27 -4.95
CA ARG A 199 26.00 11.09 -5.41
C ARG A 199 26.71 9.83 -4.93
N PHE A 200 25.95 8.94 -4.31
CA PHE A 200 26.40 7.63 -3.83
C PHE A 200 25.41 6.54 -4.28
N THR A 201 25.78 5.28 -4.11
CA THR A 201 24.90 4.12 -4.35
C THR A 201 24.69 3.37 -3.04
N GLU A 202 23.44 3.09 -2.69
CA GLU A 202 23.09 2.33 -1.48
C GLU A 202 23.59 0.89 -1.56
N GLN A 203 24.20 0.40 -0.49
CA GLN A 203 24.81 -0.94 -0.45
C GLN A 203 24.16 -1.86 0.59
N GLY A 204 23.34 -1.31 1.50
CA GLY A 204 22.63 -2.11 2.49
C GLY A 204 21.46 -2.92 1.90
N ASP A 205 21.15 -4.05 2.52
CA ASP A 205 19.95 -4.86 2.22
C ASP A 205 18.65 -4.17 2.68
N ALA A 206 18.77 -3.14 3.52
CA ALA A 206 17.71 -2.22 3.92
C ALA A 206 18.37 -0.94 4.48
N ILE A 207 17.61 0.15 4.52
CA ILE A 207 18.07 1.43 5.06
C ILE A 207 17.74 1.43 6.55
N THR A 208 18.77 1.56 7.38
CA THR A 208 18.71 1.64 8.84
C THR A 208 19.28 2.97 9.32
N PHE A 209 19.04 3.33 10.59
CA PHE A 209 19.29 4.67 11.11
C PHE A 209 20.13 4.62 12.38
N GLU A 210 21.36 5.14 12.29
CA GLU A 210 22.28 5.28 13.43
C GLU A 210 22.78 6.74 13.59
N SER A 211 22.32 7.65 12.72
CA SER A 211 22.70 9.06 12.67
C SER A 211 21.71 9.86 11.82
N GLU A 212 21.95 11.16 11.67
CA GLU A 212 21.17 12.02 10.77
C GLU A 212 21.20 11.48 9.33
N VAL A 213 20.02 11.41 8.71
CA VAL A 213 19.85 11.01 7.32
C VAL A 213 19.09 12.11 6.60
N ASP A 214 19.59 12.51 5.44
CA ASP A 214 18.94 13.46 4.53
C ASP A 214 19.32 13.09 3.09
N LYS A 215 18.68 12.04 2.57
CA LYS A 215 19.04 11.40 1.28
C LYS A 215 17.91 11.52 0.27
N ILE A 216 18.24 11.88 -0.96
CA ILE A 216 17.32 11.88 -2.11
C ILE A 216 17.66 10.69 -3.01
N TYR A 217 16.89 9.61 -2.92
CA TYR A 217 17.01 8.45 -3.81
C TYR A 217 16.37 8.77 -5.16
N VAL A 218 17.09 8.51 -6.25
CA VAL A 218 16.66 8.86 -7.61
C VAL A 218 16.15 7.64 -8.38
N SER A 219 15.19 7.85 -9.28
CA SER A 219 14.63 6.77 -10.14
C SER A 219 14.14 5.55 -9.33
N THR A 220 13.48 5.81 -8.22
CA THR A 220 13.02 4.80 -7.26
C THR A 220 11.80 4.02 -7.79
N PRO A 221 11.61 2.76 -7.34
CA PRO A 221 10.39 2.01 -7.58
C PRO A 221 9.13 2.78 -7.16
N THR A 222 7.97 2.39 -7.69
CA THR A 222 6.69 2.98 -7.33
C THR A 222 6.19 2.55 -5.94
N LYS A 223 6.89 1.63 -5.27
CA LYS A 223 6.57 1.12 -3.93
C LYS A 223 7.79 1.21 -3.02
N ILE A 224 7.60 1.72 -1.80
CA ILE A 224 8.59 1.73 -0.72
C ILE A 224 7.90 1.19 0.54
N ALA A 225 8.60 0.35 1.30
CA ALA A 225 8.08 -0.24 2.54
C ALA A 225 8.87 0.25 3.75
N ILE A 226 8.19 0.56 4.85
CA ILE A 226 8.79 1.01 6.11
C ILE A 226 8.35 0.02 7.17
N LEU A 227 9.27 -0.81 7.62
CA LEU A 227 8.99 -1.86 8.59
C LEU A 227 9.22 -1.31 9.99
N ASP A 228 8.20 -1.41 10.83
CA ASP A 228 8.19 -1.01 12.23
C ASP A 228 8.02 -2.27 13.08
N HIS A 229 9.16 -2.83 13.51
CA HIS A 229 9.21 -4.17 14.12
C HIS A 229 8.52 -4.20 15.48
N GLU A 230 8.73 -3.18 16.31
CA GLU A 230 8.16 -3.12 17.66
C GLU A 230 6.62 -3.07 17.62
N LYS A 231 6.05 -2.24 16.73
CA LYS A 231 4.59 -2.18 16.53
C LYS A 231 4.06 -3.26 15.60
N LYS A 232 4.92 -4.14 15.07
CA LYS A 232 4.56 -5.28 14.20
C LYS A 232 3.69 -4.84 13.04
N ARG A 233 4.13 -3.78 12.35
CA ARG A 233 3.43 -3.22 11.19
C ARG A 233 4.41 -2.81 10.11
N THR A 234 3.86 -2.63 8.92
CA THR A 234 4.59 -2.08 7.78
C THR A 234 3.78 -0.95 7.18
N PHE A 235 4.38 0.23 7.04
CA PHE A 235 3.83 1.26 6.16
C PHE A 235 4.24 0.95 4.73
N VAL A 236 3.29 1.08 3.81
CA VAL A 236 3.51 0.93 2.38
C VAL A 236 3.20 2.26 1.72
N LEU A 237 4.23 2.88 1.14
CA LEU A 237 4.11 4.06 0.30
C LEU A 237 4.08 3.62 -1.17
N ARG A 238 3.03 4.00 -1.90
CA ARG A 238 2.96 3.88 -3.36
C ARG A 238 2.93 5.25 -4.01
N LYS A 239 3.64 5.40 -5.12
CA LYS A 239 3.77 6.67 -5.82
C LYS A 239 3.64 6.53 -7.34
N ASP A 240 3.01 7.52 -7.96
CA ASP A 240 2.80 7.65 -9.40
C ASP A 240 3.06 9.09 -9.84
N GLY A 241 3.75 9.28 -10.97
CA GLY A 241 4.20 10.61 -11.41
C GLY A 241 5.31 11.25 -10.56
N LEU A 242 5.88 10.49 -9.61
CA LEU A 242 6.89 10.92 -8.64
C LEU A 242 8.06 9.93 -8.67
N PRO A 243 9.12 10.20 -9.46
CA PRO A 243 10.19 9.24 -9.72
C PRO A 243 11.18 9.08 -8.56
N ASP A 244 11.28 10.06 -7.68
CA ASP A 244 12.29 10.11 -6.63
C ASP A 244 11.66 9.81 -5.27
N ALA A 245 12.50 9.54 -4.26
CA ALA A 245 12.08 9.45 -2.86
C ALA A 245 13.09 10.15 -1.95
N VAL A 246 12.61 10.77 -0.86
CA VAL A 246 13.50 11.32 0.17
C VAL A 246 13.35 10.49 1.42
N VAL A 247 14.46 10.18 2.07
CA VAL A 247 14.48 9.61 3.42
C VAL A 247 15.14 10.62 4.33
N TRP A 248 14.43 11.04 5.38
CA TRP A 248 14.92 12.04 6.31
C TRP A 248 14.59 11.72 7.76
N ASN A 249 15.60 11.84 8.61
CA ASN A 249 15.46 11.90 10.07
C ASN A 249 16.50 12.92 10.59
N PRO A 250 16.09 13.91 11.40
CA PRO A 250 16.99 14.98 11.84
C PRO A 250 18.07 14.52 12.81
N TRP A 251 17.85 13.41 13.52
CA TRP A 251 18.66 13.01 14.66
C TRP A 251 18.72 14.07 15.77
N ASP A 252 19.45 13.76 16.84
CA ASP A 252 19.53 14.54 18.07
C ASP A 252 19.85 16.03 17.84
N LYS A 253 20.99 16.35 17.20
CA LYS A 253 21.48 17.74 17.11
C LYS A 253 20.54 18.66 16.32
N LYS A 254 19.98 18.18 15.21
CA LYS A 254 19.08 18.99 14.37
C LYS A 254 17.69 19.09 14.97
N ALA A 255 17.21 18.04 15.63
CA ALA A 255 15.96 18.08 16.40
C ALA A 255 15.98 19.20 17.44
N LYS A 256 17.03 19.26 18.27
CA LYS A 256 17.23 20.32 19.28
C LYS A 256 17.35 21.74 18.71
N ALA A 257 17.80 21.87 17.47
CA ALA A 257 17.93 23.16 16.80
C ALA A 257 16.61 23.68 16.20
N MET A 258 15.60 22.82 16.05
CA MET A 258 14.30 23.19 15.48
C MET A 258 13.35 23.68 16.59
N PRO A 259 12.94 24.96 16.60
CA PRO A 259 12.15 25.52 17.71
C PRO A 259 10.71 24.98 17.78
N ASP A 260 10.19 24.47 16.67
CA ASP A 260 8.86 23.86 16.53
C ASP A 260 8.93 22.33 16.44
N PHE A 261 10.00 21.74 16.98
CA PHE A 261 10.23 20.31 17.09
C PHE A 261 10.68 19.93 18.52
N GLY A 262 10.21 18.81 19.03
CA GLY A 262 10.62 18.29 20.33
C GLY A 262 12.01 17.66 20.26
N ASP A 263 12.82 17.88 21.29
CA ASP A 263 14.26 17.56 21.28
C ASP A 263 14.52 16.07 21.01
N ASP A 264 13.69 15.18 21.56
CA ASP A 264 13.82 13.73 21.44
C ASP A 264 12.78 13.12 20.46
N GLU A 265 11.97 13.95 19.79
CA GLU A 265 10.90 13.47 18.91
C GLU A 265 11.41 12.80 17.63
N TYR A 266 12.69 12.97 17.30
CA TYR A 266 13.32 12.29 16.16
C TYR A 266 13.32 10.77 16.32
N GLU A 267 13.23 10.26 17.54
CA GLU A 267 13.19 8.81 17.84
C GLU A 267 11.87 8.18 17.41
N HIS A 268 10.79 8.97 17.28
CA HIS A 268 9.44 8.48 17.01
C HIS A 268 8.90 8.92 15.64
N MET A 269 9.78 9.38 14.76
CA MET A 269 9.41 9.85 13.43
C MET A 269 10.39 9.41 12.35
N LEU A 270 9.87 9.20 11.15
CA LEU A 270 10.67 9.02 9.95
C LEU A 270 9.96 9.67 8.77
N CYS A 271 10.67 10.49 8.00
CA CYS A 271 10.16 10.98 6.73
C CYS A 271 10.55 10.06 5.59
N VAL A 272 9.56 9.61 4.84
CA VAL A 272 9.75 8.95 3.54
C VAL A 272 8.82 9.59 2.53
N ASP A 273 9.40 10.35 1.62
CA ASP A 273 8.66 11.24 0.74
C ASP A 273 8.46 10.61 -0.64
N ALA A 274 7.30 10.88 -1.25
CA ALA A 274 7.12 10.68 -2.69
C ALA A 274 7.39 12.00 -3.42
N THR A 275 8.39 12.03 -4.29
CA THR A 275 8.93 13.30 -4.80
C THR A 275 9.39 13.27 -6.26
N CYS A 276 9.60 14.46 -6.82
CA CYS A 276 10.18 14.71 -8.13
C CYS A 276 11.12 15.91 -7.98
N VAL A 277 12.42 15.63 -7.80
CA VAL A 277 13.43 16.64 -7.44
C VAL A 277 14.56 16.66 -8.45
N GLU A 278 15.08 15.49 -8.85
CA GLU A 278 16.30 15.44 -9.65
C GLU A 278 16.06 15.95 -11.06
N MET A 279 14.89 15.60 -11.64
CA MET A 279 14.46 16.06 -12.96
C MET A 279 13.20 16.92 -12.82
N PRO A 280 13.34 18.26 -12.75
CA PRO A 280 12.20 19.16 -12.61
C PRO A 280 11.18 19.04 -13.75
N ILE A 281 9.90 19.21 -13.40
CA ILE A 281 8.78 19.14 -14.33
C ILE A 281 8.61 20.49 -15.02
N THR A 282 8.53 20.50 -16.34
CA THR A 282 8.24 21.72 -17.12
C THR A 282 6.87 21.59 -17.78
N LEU A 283 5.99 22.56 -17.55
CA LEU A 283 4.66 22.63 -18.15
C LEU A 283 4.54 23.80 -19.09
N LYS A 284 4.15 23.55 -20.35
CA LYS A 284 3.71 24.59 -21.29
C LYS A 284 2.31 25.08 -20.90
N PRO A 285 1.90 26.29 -21.34
CA PRO A 285 0.54 26.78 -21.09
C PRO A 285 -0.53 25.76 -21.49
N GLY A 286 -1.47 25.52 -20.58
CA GLY A 286 -2.55 24.56 -20.76
C GLY A 286 -2.22 23.11 -20.38
N GLU A 287 -0.95 22.73 -20.30
CA GLU A 287 -0.51 21.41 -19.84
C GLU A 287 -0.73 21.23 -18.33
N GLU A 288 -0.96 19.99 -17.94
CA GLU A 288 -1.20 19.59 -16.55
C GLU A 288 -0.29 18.41 -16.19
N TRP A 289 0.33 18.50 -15.02
CA TRP A 289 1.02 17.38 -14.38
C TRP A 289 0.16 16.78 -13.28
N LYS A 290 0.28 15.46 -13.08
CA LYS A 290 -0.36 14.72 -12.01
C LYS A 290 0.67 13.92 -11.22
N GLY A 291 0.62 14.03 -9.89
CA GLY A 291 1.38 13.20 -8.96
C GLY A 291 0.49 12.63 -7.88
N ARG A 292 0.67 11.35 -7.56
CA ARG A 292 -0.14 10.62 -6.58
C ARG A 292 0.74 9.89 -5.59
N GLN A 293 0.37 9.95 -4.31
CA GLN A 293 0.82 9.00 -3.30
C GLN A 293 -0.36 8.26 -2.66
N GLU A 294 -0.10 7.05 -2.21
CA GLU A 294 -1.03 6.21 -1.44
C GLU A 294 -0.26 5.57 -0.29
N LEU A 295 -0.81 5.69 0.91
CA LEU A 295 -0.23 5.23 2.17
C LEU A 295 -1.14 4.17 2.76
N SER A 296 -0.55 3.03 3.15
CA SER A 296 -1.24 1.95 3.85
C SER A 296 -0.44 1.54 5.08
N ALA A 297 -1.11 1.17 6.17
CA ALA A 297 -0.48 0.56 7.34
C ALA A 297 -1.02 -0.86 7.47
N VAL A 298 -0.17 -1.86 7.27
CA VAL A 298 -0.56 -3.27 7.26
C VAL A 298 0.07 -3.99 8.45
N PRO A 299 -0.68 -4.82 9.21
CA PRO A 299 -0.10 -5.61 10.28
C PRO A 299 0.94 -6.58 9.73
N SER A 300 2.02 -6.82 10.46
CA SER A 300 3.02 -7.87 10.17
C SER A 300 2.61 -9.23 10.73
N SER A 301 1.38 -9.35 11.26
CA SER A 301 0.82 -10.61 11.76
C SER A 301 -0.51 -10.93 11.10
N PHE A 302 -0.73 -12.21 10.81
CA PHE A 302 -2.01 -12.72 10.35
C PHE A 302 -2.66 -13.56 11.45
N ARG A 303 -3.89 -13.20 11.83
CA ARG A 303 -4.70 -13.96 12.79
C ARG A 303 -5.81 -14.70 12.02
N HIS A 304 -6.35 -15.77 12.60
CA HIS A 304 -7.48 -16.56 12.05
C HIS A 304 -7.16 -17.56 10.93
N LEU A 305 -5.91 -18.04 10.83
CA LEU A 305 -5.53 -19.10 9.88
C LEU A 305 -6.30 -20.44 10.10
N SER A 306 -7.15 -20.57 11.13
CA SER A 306 -7.79 -21.84 11.53
C SER A 306 -9.32 -21.80 11.74
N ASN A 307 -9.99 -20.68 11.44
CA ASN A 307 -11.43 -20.56 11.69
C ASN A 307 -12.26 -21.19 10.56
N VAL A 308 -12.57 -22.48 10.65
CA VAL A 308 -13.57 -23.10 9.76
C VAL A 308 -14.55 -24.02 10.51
N ASN A 309 -15.85 -23.80 10.28
CA ASN A 309 -16.91 -24.71 10.72
C ASN A 309 -16.96 -25.93 9.80
N LEU A 310 -16.79 -27.12 10.38
CA LEU A 310 -16.90 -28.40 9.69
C LEU A 310 -18.37 -28.84 9.64
N THR A 311 -19.11 -28.43 8.63
CA THR A 311 -20.45 -28.96 8.38
C THR A 311 -20.59 -29.48 6.94
N GLY A 312 -20.78 -30.79 6.81
CA GLY A 312 -21.53 -31.41 5.71
C GLY A 312 -20.89 -31.54 4.32
N ASN A 313 -19.63 -31.15 4.10
CA ASN A 313 -18.98 -31.25 2.79
C ASN A 313 -17.74 -32.16 2.83
N THR A 314 -17.47 -32.91 1.75
CA THR A 314 -16.25 -33.72 1.55
C THR A 314 -15.10 -32.93 0.91
N THR A 315 -15.30 -31.67 0.53
CA THR A 315 -14.23 -30.81 0.00
C THR A 315 -13.35 -30.27 1.12
N ALA A 316 -12.03 -30.27 0.90
CA ALA A 316 -11.09 -29.64 1.81
C ALA A 316 -11.39 -28.14 2.00
N LEU A 317 -11.28 -27.69 3.24
CA LEU A 317 -11.48 -26.31 3.65
C LEU A 317 -10.12 -25.62 3.71
N VAL A 318 -9.94 -24.58 2.90
CA VAL A 318 -8.66 -23.90 2.74
C VAL A 318 -8.77 -22.46 3.24
N THR A 319 -8.05 -22.14 4.31
CA THR A 319 -7.86 -20.77 4.78
C THR A 319 -6.51 -20.26 4.29
N LYS A 320 -6.52 -19.20 3.47
CA LYS A 320 -5.33 -18.66 2.84
C LYS A 320 -4.83 -17.41 3.57
N ALA A 321 -3.52 -17.29 3.71
CA ALA A 321 -2.80 -16.06 3.97
C ALA A 321 -1.92 -15.77 2.75
N THR A 322 -2.53 -15.22 1.69
CA THR A 322 -1.83 -14.71 0.51
C THR A 322 -1.71 -13.20 0.56
N LEU A 323 -1.08 -12.58 -0.44
CA LEU A 323 -1.06 -11.13 -0.65
C LEU A 323 -2.44 -10.47 -0.48
N LYS A 324 -3.53 -11.16 -0.86
CA LYS A 324 -4.89 -10.63 -0.76
C LYS A 324 -5.38 -10.54 0.69
N GLU A 325 -5.12 -11.56 1.50
CA GLU A 325 -5.60 -11.64 2.88
C GLU A 325 -4.59 -11.04 3.88
N PHE A 326 -3.30 -11.12 3.56
CA PHE A 326 -2.19 -10.67 4.37
C PHE A 326 -1.23 -9.80 3.53
N PRO A 327 -1.58 -8.51 3.31
CA PRO A 327 -0.82 -7.62 2.44
C PRO A 327 0.66 -7.43 2.82
N ALA A 328 1.03 -7.69 4.08
CA ALA A 328 2.42 -7.65 4.53
C ALA A 328 3.34 -8.68 3.81
N LEU A 329 2.77 -9.68 3.13
CA LEU A 329 3.53 -10.61 2.29
C LEU A 329 4.03 -10.00 0.98
N GLU A 330 3.60 -8.78 0.62
CA GLU A 330 4.00 -8.15 -0.62
C GLU A 330 5.51 -7.87 -0.67
N GLY A 331 6.21 -8.50 -1.60
CA GLY A 331 7.67 -8.42 -1.73
C GLY A 331 8.43 -9.50 -0.94
N GLN A 332 7.76 -10.20 -0.02
CA GLN A 332 8.39 -11.22 0.84
C GLN A 332 8.49 -12.60 0.17
N GLY A 333 7.84 -12.80 -0.97
CA GLY A 333 7.97 -14.03 -1.76
C GLY A 333 7.41 -15.28 -1.09
N VAL A 334 6.53 -15.16 -0.10
CA VAL A 334 5.98 -16.30 0.65
C VAL A 334 4.49 -16.15 0.90
N SER A 335 3.74 -17.28 0.92
CA SER A 335 2.36 -17.35 1.42
C SER A 335 2.09 -18.70 2.07
N VAL A 336 0.99 -18.79 2.82
CA VAL A 336 0.59 -20.02 3.53
C VAL A 336 -0.90 -20.30 3.30
N SER A 337 -1.25 -21.57 3.26
CA SER A 337 -2.63 -22.05 3.37
C SER A 337 -2.74 -23.08 4.50
N ALA A 338 -3.69 -22.88 5.40
CA ALA A 338 -4.12 -23.92 6.32
C ALA A 338 -5.25 -24.72 5.70
N ILE A 339 -5.11 -26.04 5.73
CA ILE A 339 -6.04 -26.94 5.06
C ILE A 339 -6.60 -27.91 6.09
N ILE A 340 -7.93 -27.99 6.15
CA ILE A 340 -8.66 -28.98 6.94
C ILE A 340 -9.39 -29.89 5.98
N TYR A 341 -9.12 -31.19 6.08
CA TYR A 341 -9.75 -32.23 5.30
C TYR A 341 -10.81 -32.90 6.19
N PRO A 342 -12.11 -32.81 5.85
CA PRO A 342 -13.14 -33.60 6.51
C PRO A 342 -12.84 -35.11 6.45
N PRO A 343 -13.51 -35.96 7.25
CA PRO A 343 -13.43 -37.40 7.05
C PRO A 343 -13.77 -37.76 5.59
N SER A 344 -12.94 -38.59 4.96
CA SER A 344 -13.00 -38.94 3.54
C SER A 344 -12.86 -37.75 2.58
N GLY A 345 -12.36 -36.61 3.07
CA GLY A 345 -12.33 -35.37 2.34
C GLY A 345 -11.15 -35.27 1.36
N ILE A 346 -11.34 -34.51 0.29
CA ILE A 346 -10.37 -34.32 -0.79
C ILE A 346 -10.11 -32.83 -1.06
N ASN A 347 -8.85 -32.48 -1.26
CA ASN A 347 -8.47 -31.30 -2.03
C ASN A 347 -8.28 -31.74 -3.49
N LEU A 348 -9.22 -31.33 -4.33
CA LEU A 348 -9.38 -31.79 -5.71
C LEU A 348 -8.11 -31.58 -6.53
N PRO A 349 -7.90 -32.32 -7.64
CA PRO A 349 -6.78 -32.07 -8.54
C PRO A 349 -6.68 -30.60 -8.94
N HIS A 350 -5.53 -29.99 -8.64
CA HIS A 350 -5.28 -28.57 -8.89
C HIS A 350 -3.82 -28.30 -9.21
N VAL A 351 -3.53 -27.08 -9.66
CA VAL A 351 -2.17 -26.57 -9.87
C VAL A 351 -1.96 -25.20 -9.25
N HIS A 352 -0.72 -24.93 -8.88
CA HIS A 352 -0.23 -23.61 -8.49
C HIS A 352 0.68 -23.05 -9.60
N PRO A 353 0.18 -22.12 -10.44
CA PRO A 353 0.93 -21.67 -11.61
C PRO A 353 2.13 -20.78 -11.28
N ARG A 354 2.20 -20.20 -10.08
CA ARG A 354 3.23 -19.22 -9.72
C ARG A 354 4.23 -19.72 -8.66
N ALA A 355 3.96 -20.81 -7.95
CA ALA A 355 4.86 -21.34 -6.92
C ALA A 355 4.77 -22.87 -6.79
N SER A 356 5.82 -23.48 -6.24
CA SER A 356 5.74 -24.81 -5.64
C SER A 356 5.02 -24.74 -4.29
N GLU A 357 4.41 -25.84 -3.87
CA GLU A 357 3.81 -25.99 -2.54
C GLU A 357 4.64 -26.97 -1.70
N LEU A 358 5.17 -26.50 -0.58
CA LEU A 358 5.74 -27.33 0.46
C LEU A 358 4.65 -27.61 1.50
N LEU A 359 4.11 -28.83 1.47
CA LEU A 359 3.07 -29.28 2.38
C LEU A 359 3.71 -29.88 3.64
N MET A 360 3.25 -29.45 4.82
CA MET A 360 3.53 -30.07 6.11
C MET A 360 2.25 -30.67 6.66
N VAL A 361 2.25 -31.98 6.91
CA VAL A 361 1.10 -32.71 7.42
C VAL A 361 1.05 -32.63 8.94
N LEU A 362 -0.08 -32.20 9.49
CA LEU A 362 -0.31 -32.12 10.94
C LEU A 362 -1.11 -33.34 11.45
N GLN A 363 -1.83 -34.02 10.56
CA GLN A 363 -2.56 -35.26 10.81
C GLN A 363 -2.59 -36.07 9.51
N GLY A 364 -2.35 -37.39 9.59
CA GLY A 364 -2.04 -38.22 8.42
C GLY A 364 -2.92 -38.05 7.19
N LEU A 365 -2.29 -38.08 6.01
CA LEU A 365 -2.87 -37.67 4.74
C LEU A 365 -2.26 -38.48 3.59
N GLU A 366 -3.03 -38.78 2.56
CA GLU A 366 -2.51 -39.31 1.30
C GLU A 366 -2.34 -38.16 0.29
N VAL A 367 -1.22 -38.15 -0.42
CA VAL A 367 -0.90 -37.11 -1.40
C VAL A 367 -0.45 -37.72 -2.71
N GLY A 368 -0.61 -36.97 -3.81
CA GLY A 368 0.03 -37.34 -5.06
C GLY A 368 0.12 -36.21 -6.08
N PHE A 369 1.04 -36.35 -7.02
CA PHE A 369 1.17 -35.47 -8.18
C PHE A 369 1.51 -36.23 -9.44
N VAL A 370 1.24 -35.61 -10.60
CA VAL A 370 1.55 -36.14 -11.92
C VAL A 370 2.61 -35.27 -12.57
N ASP A 371 3.69 -35.88 -13.06
CA ASP A 371 4.74 -35.16 -13.78
C ASP A 371 4.41 -34.92 -15.26
N SER A 372 5.30 -34.23 -15.98
CA SER A 372 5.11 -33.91 -17.40
C SER A 372 5.17 -35.12 -18.34
N THR A 373 5.49 -36.31 -17.82
CA THR A 373 5.48 -37.59 -18.56
C THR A 373 4.24 -38.43 -18.28
N ASN A 374 3.23 -37.86 -17.59
CA ASN A 374 2.04 -38.55 -17.09
C ASN A 374 2.34 -39.65 -16.06
N LYS A 375 3.47 -39.56 -15.34
CA LYS A 375 3.78 -40.49 -14.26
C LYS A 375 3.19 -39.99 -12.94
N LEU A 376 2.40 -40.84 -12.30
CA LEU A 376 1.84 -40.60 -10.97
C LEU A 376 2.85 -40.95 -9.87
N PHE A 377 3.00 -40.04 -8.91
CA PHE A 377 3.74 -40.24 -7.67
C PHE A 377 2.78 -40.05 -6.50
N THR A 378 2.73 -41.00 -5.57
CA THR A 378 1.86 -40.96 -4.39
C THR A 378 2.63 -41.32 -3.12
N GLN A 379 2.16 -40.82 -1.98
CA GLN A 379 2.73 -41.10 -0.67
C GLN A 379 1.64 -40.99 0.41
N THR A 380 1.65 -41.92 1.37
CA THR A 380 0.91 -41.75 2.63
C THR A 380 1.85 -41.11 3.66
N LEU A 381 1.41 -40.01 4.25
CA LEU A 381 2.16 -39.18 5.18
C LEU A 381 1.55 -39.25 6.58
N GLN A 382 2.40 -39.20 7.61
CA GLN A 382 2.02 -39.03 9.00
C GLN A 382 2.46 -37.65 9.49
N ALA A 383 2.06 -37.26 10.70
CA ALA A 383 2.55 -36.02 11.28
C ALA A 383 3.93 -36.29 11.93
N PRO A 384 4.96 -35.42 11.76
CA PRO A 384 4.98 -34.16 11.00
C PRO A 384 5.71 -34.27 9.64
N ASP A 385 5.32 -35.21 8.77
CA ASP A 385 5.95 -35.40 7.47
C ASP A 385 5.70 -34.23 6.52
N MET A 386 6.59 -34.07 5.54
CA MET A 386 6.53 -33.02 4.53
C MET A 386 6.55 -33.61 3.12
N PHE A 387 5.93 -32.89 2.18
CA PHE A 387 5.89 -33.27 0.77
C PHE A 387 5.94 -32.03 -0.12
N ILE A 388 6.68 -32.10 -1.23
CA ILE A 388 6.85 -30.98 -2.16
C ILE A 388 6.05 -31.26 -3.43
N PHE A 389 5.17 -30.32 -3.79
CA PHE A 389 4.50 -30.28 -5.09
C PHE A 389 5.22 -29.26 -5.98
N PRO A 390 5.91 -29.70 -7.05
CA PRO A 390 6.58 -28.77 -7.95
C PRO A 390 5.61 -27.81 -8.64
N LYS A 391 6.06 -26.57 -8.84
CA LYS A 391 5.30 -25.50 -9.51
C LYS A 391 4.66 -26.00 -10.82
N GLY A 392 3.36 -25.76 -10.95
CA GLY A 392 2.59 -26.05 -12.16
C GLY A 392 2.20 -27.52 -12.38
N LEU A 393 2.64 -28.46 -11.53
CA LEU A 393 2.22 -29.86 -11.65
C LEU A 393 0.86 -30.11 -11.01
N VAL A 394 0.07 -30.98 -11.66
CA VAL A 394 -1.24 -31.41 -11.15
C VAL A 394 -1.03 -32.28 -9.93
N HIS A 395 -1.69 -31.93 -8.83
CA HIS A 395 -1.60 -32.66 -7.59
C HIS A 395 -2.91 -32.63 -6.81
N PHE A 396 -2.99 -33.51 -5.82
CA PHE A 396 -4.17 -33.70 -4.97
C PHE A 396 -3.74 -34.13 -3.57
N GLN A 397 -4.64 -33.94 -2.61
CA GLN A 397 -4.49 -34.51 -1.27
C GLN A 397 -5.81 -35.08 -0.76
N VAL A 398 -5.78 -36.23 -0.11
CA VAL A 398 -6.95 -36.99 0.34
C VAL A 398 -6.79 -37.39 1.81
N ASN A 399 -7.82 -37.16 2.60
CA ASN A 399 -7.96 -37.80 3.90
C ASN A 399 -8.62 -39.17 3.73
N THR A 400 -7.86 -40.23 3.93
CA THR A 400 -8.34 -41.61 3.79
C THR A 400 -9.10 -42.11 5.03
N LYS A 401 -9.11 -41.35 6.12
CA LYS A 401 -9.86 -41.70 7.35
C LYS A 401 -11.33 -41.32 7.21
N THR A 402 -12.22 -42.20 7.66
CA THR A 402 -13.68 -42.04 7.54
C THR A 402 -14.33 -41.44 8.78
N ASP A 403 -13.61 -41.37 9.89
CA ASP A 403 -14.14 -41.02 11.22
C ASP A 403 -13.57 -39.71 11.78
N SER A 404 -12.49 -39.21 11.20
CA SER A 404 -11.71 -38.11 11.76
C SER A 404 -11.17 -37.18 10.66
N PRO A 405 -11.14 -35.87 10.89
CA PRO A 405 -10.53 -34.93 9.96
C PRO A 405 -9.00 -35.06 9.97
N SER A 406 -8.39 -34.58 8.90
CA SER A 406 -6.94 -34.36 8.81
C SER A 406 -6.62 -32.89 8.56
N LYS A 407 -5.37 -32.49 8.83
CA LYS A 407 -4.92 -31.10 8.74
C LYS A 407 -3.54 -31.03 8.12
N ALA A 408 -3.30 -29.99 7.32
CA ALA A 408 -1.99 -29.69 6.76
C ALA A 408 -1.78 -28.18 6.60
N LEU A 409 -0.51 -27.78 6.45
CA LEU A 409 -0.11 -26.43 6.06
C LEU A 409 0.59 -26.50 4.71
N GLY A 410 0.08 -25.78 3.71
CA GLY A 410 0.76 -25.56 2.44
C GLY A 410 1.54 -24.24 2.47
N VAL A 411 2.84 -24.29 2.25
CA VAL A 411 3.72 -23.11 2.20
C VAL A 411 4.20 -22.90 0.77
N PHE A 412 4.15 -21.66 0.27
CA PHE A 412 4.43 -21.35 -1.13
C PHE A 412 5.59 -20.36 -1.25
N GLY A 413 6.47 -20.58 -2.23
CA GLY A 413 7.52 -19.63 -2.64
C GLY A 413 7.00 -18.43 -3.45
N SER A 414 5.80 -17.95 -3.13
CA SER A 414 5.24 -16.71 -3.69
C SER A 414 4.17 -16.16 -2.74
N ALA A 415 4.09 -14.84 -2.60
CA ALA A 415 2.98 -14.16 -1.92
C ALA A 415 1.63 -14.38 -2.62
N ASN A 416 1.64 -14.80 -3.88
CA ASN A 416 0.44 -15.13 -4.64
C ASN A 416 0.72 -16.33 -5.55
N ALA A 417 0.66 -17.54 -5.00
CA ALA A 417 0.88 -18.79 -5.76
C ALA A 417 -0.14 -19.01 -6.89
N GLY A 418 -1.36 -18.46 -6.74
CA GLY A 418 -2.52 -18.78 -7.57
C GLY A 418 -3.02 -20.20 -7.31
N THR A 419 -4.25 -20.50 -7.69
CA THR A 419 -4.80 -21.86 -7.61
C THR A 419 -5.72 -22.07 -8.80
N VAL A 420 -5.54 -23.17 -9.53
CA VAL A 420 -6.39 -23.56 -10.65
C VAL A 420 -6.94 -24.95 -10.34
N SER A 421 -8.23 -25.01 -9.99
CA SER A 421 -8.97 -26.26 -9.82
C SER A 421 -9.22 -26.86 -11.20
N LEU A 422 -8.75 -28.09 -11.46
CA LEU A 422 -8.97 -28.72 -12.76
C LEU A 422 -10.46 -28.99 -13.04
N PRO A 423 -11.25 -29.58 -12.10
CA PRO A 423 -12.66 -29.80 -12.35
C PRO A 423 -13.41 -28.50 -12.69
N SER A 424 -13.20 -27.45 -11.91
CA SER A 424 -13.85 -26.15 -12.13
C SER A 424 -13.39 -25.46 -13.42
N THR A 425 -12.10 -25.59 -13.78
CA THR A 425 -11.56 -24.97 -14.99
C THR A 425 -12.01 -25.70 -16.25
N LEU A 426 -12.06 -27.04 -16.23
CA LEU A 426 -12.44 -27.83 -17.39
C LEU A 426 -13.95 -27.81 -17.60
N PHE A 427 -14.73 -27.94 -16.53
CA PHE A 427 -16.19 -28.12 -16.62
C PHE A 427 -17.01 -26.88 -16.21
N GLY A 428 -16.37 -25.81 -15.71
CA GLY A 428 -17.05 -24.58 -15.27
C GLY A 428 -16.66 -23.30 -16.03
N SER A 429 -15.70 -23.35 -16.97
CA SER A 429 -15.19 -22.17 -17.69
C SER A 429 -15.98 -21.79 -18.95
N GLY A 430 -16.94 -22.62 -19.37
CA GLY A 430 -17.71 -22.42 -20.59
C GLY A 430 -17.08 -23.01 -21.86
N ILE A 431 -16.05 -23.86 -21.74
CA ILE A 431 -15.60 -24.71 -22.86
C ILE A 431 -16.79 -25.58 -23.31
N SER A 432 -17.03 -25.65 -24.62
CA SER A 432 -18.19 -26.38 -25.16
C SER A 432 -18.11 -27.87 -24.86
N ALA A 433 -19.28 -28.48 -24.69
CA ALA A 433 -19.38 -29.92 -24.46
C ALA A 433 -18.74 -30.71 -25.61
N GLU A 434 -18.91 -30.25 -26.85
CA GLU A 434 -18.27 -30.81 -28.05
C GLU A 434 -16.73 -30.88 -27.95
N ILE A 435 -16.08 -29.76 -27.56
CA ILE A 435 -14.62 -29.71 -27.44
C ILE A 435 -14.12 -30.67 -26.36
N LEU A 436 -14.80 -30.69 -25.21
CA LEU A 436 -14.44 -31.58 -24.11
C LEU A 436 -14.74 -33.04 -24.42
N ALA A 437 -15.80 -33.34 -25.17
CA ALA A 437 -16.15 -34.70 -25.58
C ALA A 437 -15.05 -35.28 -26.47
N GLU A 438 -14.58 -34.50 -27.46
CA GLU A 438 -13.44 -34.86 -28.29
C GLU A 438 -12.16 -35.02 -27.45
N ALA A 439 -11.86 -34.06 -26.56
CA ALA A 439 -10.66 -34.08 -25.73
C ALA A 439 -10.59 -35.28 -24.76
N PHE A 440 -11.73 -35.64 -24.16
CA PHE A 440 -11.85 -36.77 -23.21
C PHE A 440 -12.19 -38.10 -23.89
N LYS A 441 -12.37 -38.11 -25.22
CA LYS A 441 -12.75 -39.29 -26.01
C LYS A 441 -14.04 -39.94 -25.51
N THR A 442 -15.06 -39.11 -25.32
CA THR A 442 -16.38 -39.49 -24.81
C THR A 442 -17.48 -38.76 -25.60
N ASP A 443 -18.73 -38.80 -25.13
CA ASP A 443 -19.87 -38.12 -25.74
C ASP A 443 -20.27 -36.84 -24.99
N GLU A 444 -20.99 -35.95 -25.68
CA GLU A 444 -21.47 -34.68 -25.12
C GLU A 444 -22.44 -34.87 -23.94
N GLU A 445 -23.16 -35.99 -23.88
CA GLU A 445 -24.09 -36.29 -22.77
C GLU A 445 -23.31 -36.49 -21.47
N THR A 446 -22.22 -37.26 -21.52
CA THR A 446 -21.31 -37.51 -20.40
C THR A 446 -20.65 -36.23 -19.93
N ILE A 447 -20.16 -35.42 -20.87
CA ILE A 447 -19.59 -34.11 -20.53
C ILE A 447 -20.63 -33.16 -19.93
N SER A 448 -21.85 -33.14 -20.48
CA SER A 448 -22.92 -32.28 -19.95
C SER A 448 -23.26 -32.63 -18.51
N LYS A 449 -23.25 -33.92 -18.14
CA LYS A 449 -23.38 -34.38 -16.74
C LYS A 449 -22.24 -33.88 -15.86
N LEU A 450 -21.00 -33.88 -16.36
CA LEU A 450 -19.84 -33.35 -15.62
C LEU A 450 -19.91 -31.83 -15.46
N ILE A 451 -20.32 -31.09 -16.50
CA ILE A 451 -20.56 -29.65 -16.44
C ILE A 451 -21.65 -29.35 -15.40
N GLU A 452 -22.77 -30.07 -15.43
CA GLU A 452 -23.85 -29.90 -14.46
C GLU A 452 -23.40 -30.19 -13.03
N ALA A 453 -22.60 -31.24 -12.82
CA ALA A 453 -22.07 -31.60 -11.50
C ALA A 453 -21.04 -30.61 -10.94
N ASN A 454 -20.48 -29.72 -11.77
CA ASN A 454 -19.45 -28.73 -11.39
C ASN A 454 -19.92 -27.27 -11.50
N LYS A 455 -21.22 -27.04 -11.74
CA LYS A 455 -21.88 -25.74 -11.57
C LYS A 455 -22.12 -25.46 -10.10
#